data_AF-A0A537PFV9-F1
#
_entry.id   AF-A0A537PFV9-F1
#
_cell.length_a   1.000
_cell.length_b   1.000
_cell.length_c   1.000
_cell.angle_alpha   90.00
_cell.angle_beta   90.00
_cell.angle_gamma   90.00
#
_symmetry.space_group_name_H-M   'P 1'
#
loop_
_entity.id
_entity.type
_entity.pdbx_description
1 polymer ?
#
loop_
_entity_poly.entity_id
_entity_poly.type
_entity_poly.pdbx_seq_one_letter_code
_entity_poly.pdbx_strand_id
1 'polypeptide(L)'
;DRLWGYHTPGFFKDGINDYVVDGNRDAINPAAVGTKAAARYRLIVAGGGSVRLRLRLMPENAKSSLRDFDKILDRRRAEADEFYLALQSDVPDGDARLVQRQALAGMLWSKQFYYFDIPEWLNGDPQQPRPPETRQHGRNTDWPHLNNADIISMPDKWEYPWYAAWDLAFHCVTLAHVDPDFAKEQLLLLTREWYMHPNGQLPAYEWAFGDVNPPVHAWAAWRVYQMDRDRHGTGDREFLERIFHKLMLNFTWWVNRKDADGRNIFQGGFLGLDNIGIFDRSAPLPTGGHINQSDGTAWMAMYTLNLMRIALALAEDNHVYEDIATKFFE
;
A
#
# COMPACT_ATOMS: atom_id res chain seq x y z
N ASP A 1 -29.27 -16.92 2.13
CA ASP A 1 -28.91 -16.22 0.89
C ASP A 1 -27.42 -16.26 0.63
N ARG A 2 -26.97 -16.99 -0.39
CA ARG A 2 -25.54 -17.13 -0.70
C ARG A 2 -25.29 -16.76 -2.16
N LEU A 3 -24.70 -15.57 -2.35
CA LEU A 3 -24.30 -14.94 -3.62
C LEU A 3 -25.44 -14.78 -4.66
N TRP A 4 -25.96 -13.56 -4.82
CA TRP A 4 -26.97 -13.20 -5.83
C TRP A 4 -28.29 -13.99 -5.78
N GLY A 5 -28.68 -14.51 -4.60
CA GLY A 5 -29.93 -15.24 -4.43
C GLY A 5 -29.92 -16.69 -4.96
N TYR A 6 -28.74 -17.22 -5.32
CA TYR A 6 -28.61 -18.62 -5.74
C TYR A 6 -28.49 -19.56 -4.54
N HIS A 7 -29.13 -20.73 -4.63
CA HIS A 7 -28.93 -21.83 -3.69
C HIS A 7 -28.01 -22.86 -4.31
N THR A 8 -26.75 -22.85 -3.89
CA THR A 8 -25.78 -23.89 -4.27
C THR A 8 -25.55 -24.80 -3.07
N PRO A 9 -25.54 -26.14 -3.23
CA PRO A 9 -25.08 -27.05 -2.18
C PRO A 9 -23.55 -27.00 -2.08
N GLY A 10 -22.99 -27.09 -0.87
CA GLY A 10 -21.53 -27.16 -0.69
C GLY A 10 -21.01 -26.65 0.65
N PHE A 11 -19.69 -26.57 0.75
CA PHE A 11 -18.97 -26.02 1.91
C PHE A 11 -18.52 -24.59 1.57
N PHE A 12 -18.85 -23.65 2.45
CA PHE A 12 -18.67 -22.22 2.18
C PHE A 12 -17.57 -21.61 3.04
N LYS A 13 -17.11 -20.41 2.66
CA LYS A 13 -16.04 -19.69 3.37
C LYS A 13 -16.39 -19.36 4.84
N ASP A 14 -17.68 -19.35 5.17
CA ASP A 14 -18.19 -19.12 6.53
C ASP A 14 -18.34 -20.42 7.33
N GLY A 15 -18.10 -21.59 6.73
CA GLY A 15 -18.32 -22.88 7.38
C GLY A 15 -17.52 -23.07 8.68
N ILE A 16 -16.34 -22.44 8.80
CA ILE A 16 -15.57 -22.42 10.05
C ILE A 16 -16.34 -21.65 11.14
N ASN A 17 -16.94 -20.50 10.80
CA ASN A 17 -17.77 -19.74 11.72
C ASN A 17 -19.00 -20.56 12.13
N ASP A 18 -19.77 -21.06 11.16
CA ASP A 18 -20.98 -21.86 11.41
C ASP A 18 -20.67 -23.10 12.28
N TYR A 19 -19.51 -23.71 12.10
CA TYR A 19 -19.07 -24.85 12.93
C TYR A 19 -18.70 -24.44 14.37
N VAL A 20 -18.00 -23.31 14.55
CA VAL A 20 -17.49 -22.89 15.85
C VAL A 20 -18.57 -22.22 16.70
N VAL A 21 -19.37 -21.34 16.08
CA VAL A 21 -20.39 -20.52 16.74
C VAL A 21 -21.70 -21.29 16.88
N ASP A 22 -22.21 -21.84 15.77
CA ASP A 22 -23.53 -22.49 15.74
C ASP A 22 -23.46 -24.01 15.98
N GLY A 23 -22.24 -24.58 16.03
CA GLY A 23 -22.04 -26.01 16.23
C GLY A 23 -22.44 -26.86 15.02
N ASN A 24 -22.64 -26.26 13.85
CA ASN A 24 -23.04 -26.95 12.63
C ASN A 24 -21.89 -27.81 12.08
N ARG A 25 -21.92 -29.11 12.37
CA ARG A 25 -20.88 -30.05 11.94
C ARG A 25 -20.85 -30.26 10.43
N ASP A 26 -21.99 -30.08 9.77
CA ASP A 26 -22.15 -30.31 8.33
C ASP A 26 -21.64 -29.11 7.51
N ALA A 27 -21.23 -28.02 8.16
CA ALA A 27 -20.65 -26.85 7.50
C ALA A 27 -19.18 -27.04 7.07
N ILE A 28 -18.51 -28.11 7.54
CA ILE A 28 -17.10 -28.38 7.26
C ILE A 28 -16.96 -29.53 6.27
N ASN A 29 -16.04 -29.38 5.30
CA ASN A 29 -15.76 -30.42 4.32
C ASN A 29 -15.13 -31.67 4.98
N PRO A 30 -15.80 -32.83 4.98
CA PRO A 30 -15.29 -34.05 5.60
C PRO A 30 -14.06 -34.61 4.88
N ALA A 31 -13.82 -34.22 3.62
CA ALA A 31 -12.63 -34.61 2.87
C ALA A 31 -11.37 -33.82 3.28
N ALA A 32 -11.47 -32.85 4.19
CA ALA A 32 -10.36 -32.02 4.67
C ALA A 32 -9.59 -31.27 3.56
N VAL A 33 -10.29 -30.90 2.48
CA VAL A 33 -9.77 -30.09 1.37
C VAL A 33 -10.57 -28.79 1.25
N GLY A 34 -9.90 -27.71 0.83
CA GLY A 34 -10.54 -26.42 0.63
C GLY A 34 -9.54 -25.27 0.55
N THR A 35 -10.07 -24.05 0.44
CA THR A 35 -9.28 -22.81 0.35
C THR A 35 -9.13 -22.09 1.69
N LYS A 36 -9.77 -22.60 2.74
CA LYS A 36 -9.62 -22.14 4.13
C LYS A 36 -9.45 -23.34 5.05
N ALA A 37 -8.59 -23.19 6.06
CA ALA A 37 -8.39 -24.17 7.11
C ALA A 37 -8.26 -23.47 8.46
N ALA A 38 -8.62 -24.17 9.54
CA ALA A 38 -8.43 -23.68 10.90
C ALA A 38 -7.98 -24.82 11.82
N ALA A 39 -7.05 -24.52 12.72
CA ALA A 39 -6.68 -25.41 13.81
C ALA A 39 -7.55 -25.10 15.03
N ARG A 40 -8.44 -26.03 15.40
CA ARG A 40 -9.36 -25.85 16.54
C ARG A 40 -8.80 -26.51 17.80
N TYR A 41 -8.55 -25.71 18.82
CA TYR A 41 -8.17 -26.17 20.16
C TYR A 41 -9.28 -25.82 21.15
N ARG A 42 -9.75 -26.81 21.92
CA ARG A 42 -10.67 -26.60 23.05
C ARG A 42 -9.89 -26.80 24.34
N LEU A 43 -9.67 -25.73 25.08
CA LEU A 43 -8.87 -25.70 26.30
C LEU A 43 -9.72 -25.16 27.45
N ILE A 44 -9.49 -25.68 28.65
CA ILE A 44 -10.04 -25.12 29.89
C ILE A 44 -8.87 -24.39 30.57
N VAL A 45 -8.99 -23.07 30.72
CA VAL A 45 -7.99 -22.23 31.39
C VAL A 45 -8.60 -21.73 32.69
N ALA A 46 -8.01 -22.11 33.83
CA ALA A 46 -8.46 -21.62 35.13
C ALA A 46 -8.19 -20.10 35.27
N GLY A 47 -8.93 -19.42 36.16
CA GLY A 47 -8.70 -18.01 36.47
C GLY A 47 -7.24 -17.77 36.91
N GLY A 48 -6.56 -16.80 36.30
CA GLY A 48 -5.13 -16.54 36.51
C GLY A 48 -4.17 -17.56 35.88
N GLY A 49 -4.69 -18.63 35.27
CA GLY A 49 -3.90 -19.63 34.56
C GLY A 49 -3.54 -19.20 33.13
N SER A 50 -2.60 -19.92 32.51
CA SER A 50 -2.28 -19.76 31.10
C SER A 50 -2.00 -21.11 30.44
N VAL A 51 -2.26 -21.20 29.14
CA VAL A 51 -1.89 -22.34 28.29
C VAL A 51 -1.10 -21.82 27.10
N ARG A 52 0.00 -22.50 26.76
CA ARG A 52 0.86 -22.13 25.61
C ARG A 52 0.82 -23.25 24.57
N LEU A 53 0.36 -22.93 23.37
CA LEU A 53 0.44 -23.81 22.21
C LEU A 53 1.64 -23.41 21.35
N ARG A 54 2.51 -24.37 21.03
CA ARG A 54 3.64 -24.17 20.10
C ARG A 54 3.32 -24.94 18.83
N LEU A 55 3.14 -24.22 17.73
CA LEU A 55 2.71 -24.76 16.44
C LEU A 55 3.75 -24.45 15.37
N ARG A 56 3.86 -25.32 14.38
CA ARG A 56 4.69 -25.12 13.19
C ARG A 56 3.93 -25.65 11.99
N LEU A 57 3.72 -24.80 10.98
CA LEU A 57 3.21 -25.25 9.70
C LEU A 57 4.36 -25.93 8.94
N MET A 58 4.12 -27.12 8.43
CA MET A 58 5.13 -27.92 7.76
C MET A 58 4.48 -28.89 6.78
N PRO A 59 5.19 -29.31 5.71
CA PRO A 59 4.75 -30.40 4.85
C PRO A 59 4.52 -31.69 5.65
N GLU A 60 3.56 -32.50 5.24
CA GLU A 60 3.19 -33.76 5.91
C GLU A 60 4.39 -34.70 6.13
N ASN A 61 5.28 -34.78 5.14
CA ASN A 61 6.44 -35.68 5.17
C ASN A 61 7.71 -35.05 5.76
N ALA A 62 7.65 -33.80 6.25
CA ALA A 62 8.82 -33.16 6.82
C ALA A 62 9.16 -33.76 8.19
N LYS A 63 10.42 -34.15 8.40
CA LYS A 63 10.92 -34.49 9.74
C LYS A 63 11.17 -33.19 10.50
N SER A 64 10.40 -32.95 11.55
CA SER A 64 10.49 -31.72 12.33
C SER A 64 10.34 -32.02 13.81
N SER A 65 10.98 -31.18 14.63
CA SER A 65 10.92 -31.23 16.08
C SER A 65 10.73 -29.82 16.60
N LEU A 66 9.86 -29.65 17.59
CA LEU A 66 9.68 -28.38 18.31
C LEU A 66 10.68 -28.21 19.48
N ARG A 67 11.65 -29.12 19.63
CA ARG A 67 12.67 -29.04 20.70
C ARG A 67 13.54 -27.78 20.61
N ASP A 68 13.71 -27.25 19.40
CA ASP A 68 14.49 -26.04 19.14
C ASP A 68 13.65 -24.75 19.16
N PHE A 69 12.34 -24.84 19.42
CA PHE A 69 11.42 -23.72 19.32
C PHE A 69 11.86 -22.52 20.18
N ASP A 70 12.10 -22.75 21.47
CA ASP A 70 12.47 -21.67 22.38
C ASP A 70 13.85 -21.09 22.00
N LYS A 71 14.81 -21.94 21.63
CA LYS A 71 16.12 -21.52 21.13
C LYS A 71 16.02 -20.63 19.88
N ILE A 72 15.14 -20.97 18.94
CA ILE A 72 14.91 -20.16 17.73
C ILE A 72 14.29 -18.82 18.11
N LEU A 73 13.25 -18.83 18.96
CA LEU A 73 12.56 -17.61 19.36
C LEU A 73 13.50 -16.66 20.13
N ASP A 74 14.29 -17.17 21.05
CA ASP A 74 15.25 -16.38 21.81
C ASP A 74 16.36 -15.83 20.92
N ARG A 75 16.84 -16.60 19.94
CA ARG A 75 17.78 -16.10 18.93
C ARG A 75 17.18 -14.96 18.11
N ARG A 76 15.95 -15.09 17.61
CA ARG A 76 15.28 -14.04 16.81
C ARG A 76 15.03 -12.77 17.64
N ARG A 77 14.75 -12.91 18.95
CA ARG A 77 14.66 -11.77 19.88
C ARG A 77 16.00 -11.05 20.00
N ALA A 78 17.08 -11.79 20.25
CA ALA A 78 18.41 -11.21 20.39
C ALA A 78 18.88 -10.50 19.11
N GLU A 79 18.67 -11.10 17.94
CA GLU A 79 18.97 -10.47 16.64
C GLU A 79 18.14 -9.20 16.40
N ALA A 80 16.86 -9.20 16.78
CA ALA A 80 16.03 -8.01 16.70
C ALA A 80 16.52 -6.92 17.68
N ASP A 81 16.88 -7.30 18.90
CA ASP A 81 17.41 -6.37 19.90
C ASP A 81 18.73 -5.73 19.44
N GLU A 82 19.64 -6.53 18.85
CA GLU A 82 20.89 -6.05 18.25
C GLU A 82 20.62 -5.07 17.10
N PHE A 83 19.71 -5.41 16.19
CA PHE A 83 19.31 -4.55 15.07
C PHE A 83 18.77 -3.20 15.56
N TYR A 84 17.83 -3.21 16.50
CA TYR A 84 17.24 -1.97 17.01
C TYR A 84 18.24 -1.17 17.86
N LEU A 85 19.17 -1.81 18.56
CA LEU A 85 20.22 -1.11 19.31
C LEU A 85 21.11 -0.28 18.37
N ALA A 86 21.48 -0.84 17.21
CA ALA A 86 22.22 -0.10 16.19
C ALA A 86 21.38 1.04 15.58
N LEU A 87 20.12 0.74 15.21
CA LEU A 87 19.20 1.71 14.62
C LEU A 87 18.91 2.92 15.53
N GLN A 88 18.89 2.70 16.85
CA GLN A 88 18.49 3.68 17.87
C GLN A 88 19.67 4.25 18.66
N SER A 89 20.87 4.20 18.07
CA SER A 89 22.11 4.62 18.73
C SER A 89 22.11 6.09 19.15
N ASP A 90 21.33 6.93 18.47
CA ASP A 90 21.14 8.37 18.72
C ASP A 90 19.92 8.71 19.60
N VAL A 91 19.14 7.72 20.02
CA VAL A 91 17.98 7.91 20.91
C VAL A 91 18.39 7.52 22.34
N PRO A 92 18.68 8.46 23.25
CA PRO A 92 19.20 8.12 24.58
C PRO A 92 18.12 7.59 25.55
N ASP A 93 16.86 7.99 25.36
CA ASP A 93 15.76 7.61 26.24
C ASP A 93 15.20 6.22 25.92
N GLY A 94 15.10 5.37 26.95
CA GLY A 94 14.66 3.99 26.81
C GLY A 94 13.18 3.84 26.45
N ASP A 95 12.33 4.76 26.91
CA ASP A 95 10.91 4.76 26.58
C ASP A 95 10.69 5.19 25.12
N ALA A 96 11.36 6.24 24.67
CA ALA A 96 11.35 6.66 23.26
C ALA A 96 11.80 5.54 22.29
N ARG A 97 12.83 4.77 22.67
CA ARG A 97 13.24 3.56 21.90
C ARG A 97 12.13 2.53 21.78
N LEU A 98 11.41 2.30 22.88
CA LEU A 98 10.30 1.35 22.92
C LEU A 98 9.14 1.83 22.04
N VAL A 99 8.78 3.12 22.10
CA VAL A 99 7.74 3.73 21.26
C VAL A 99 8.10 3.59 19.78
N GLN A 100 9.31 3.95 19.38
CA GLN A 100 9.74 3.84 17.98
C GLN A 100 9.72 2.40 17.48
N ARG A 101 10.19 1.44 18.29
CA ARG A 101 10.18 0.01 17.92
C ARG A 101 8.76 -0.51 17.73
N GLN A 102 7.82 -0.11 18.59
CA GLN A 102 6.42 -0.49 18.46
C GLN A 102 5.77 0.13 17.22
N ALA A 103 6.06 1.40 16.92
CA ALA A 103 5.57 2.07 15.71
C ALA A 103 6.05 1.36 14.43
N LEU A 104 7.36 1.06 14.35
CA LEU A 104 7.94 0.33 13.22
C LEU A 104 7.37 -1.10 13.11
N ALA A 105 7.16 -1.78 14.24
CA ALA A 105 6.48 -3.08 14.23
C ALA A 105 5.05 -2.95 13.68
N GLY A 106 4.31 -1.91 14.07
CA GLY A 106 2.98 -1.61 13.53
C GLY A 106 2.99 -1.46 12.00
N MET A 107 3.96 -0.72 11.45
CA MET A 107 4.14 -0.58 10.00
C MET A 107 4.43 -1.92 9.33
N LEU A 108 5.36 -2.72 9.86
CA LEU A 108 5.72 -4.02 9.30
C LEU A 108 4.54 -5.01 9.33
N TRP A 109 3.72 -4.98 10.38
CA TRP A 109 2.53 -5.82 10.53
C TRP A 109 1.32 -5.35 9.72
N SER A 110 1.39 -4.18 9.09
CA SER A 110 0.34 -3.65 8.21
C SER A 110 0.62 -3.94 6.72
N LYS A 111 1.73 -4.63 6.41
CA LYS A 111 1.97 -5.21 5.09
C LYS A 111 0.96 -6.32 4.81
N GLN A 112 0.15 -6.19 3.75
CA GLN A 112 -0.87 -7.18 3.37
C GLN A 112 -0.73 -7.56 1.90
N PHE A 113 -0.95 -8.85 1.59
CA PHE A 113 -1.16 -9.26 0.22
C PHE A 113 -2.51 -8.73 -0.26
N TYR A 114 -2.49 -7.89 -1.29
CA TYR A 114 -3.68 -7.27 -1.85
C TYR A 114 -3.85 -7.72 -3.29
N TYR A 115 -4.94 -8.46 -3.52
CA TYR A 115 -5.28 -8.99 -4.83
C TYR A 115 -6.56 -8.36 -5.34
N PHE A 116 -6.45 -7.61 -6.44
CA PHE A 116 -7.59 -7.02 -7.12
C PHE A 116 -7.32 -6.93 -8.62
N ASP A 117 -7.91 -7.86 -9.37
CA ASP A 117 -7.86 -7.92 -10.82
C ASP A 117 -9.14 -7.31 -11.40
N ILE A 118 -9.06 -6.09 -11.96
CA ILE A 118 -10.23 -5.42 -12.53
C ILE A 118 -10.77 -6.16 -13.77
N PRO A 119 -9.94 -6.60 -14.74
CA PRO A 119 -10.40 -7.45 -15.83
C PRO A 119 -11.24 -8.66 -15.36
N GLU A 120 -10.75 -9.42 -14.38
CA GLU A 120 -11.47 -10.57 -13.83
C GLU A 120 -12.72 -10.13 -13.05
N TRP A 121 -12.65 -9.03 -12.30
CA TRP A 121 -13.80 -8.48 -11.59
C TRP A 121 -14.96 -8.11 -12.51
N LEU A 122 -14.66 -7.45 -13.64
CA LEU A 122 -15.65 -6.99 -14.61
C LEU A 122 -16.24 -8.14 -15.43
N ASN A 123 -15.40 -9.06 -15.90
CA ASN A 123 -15.83 -10.16 -16.78
C ASN A 123 -16.37 -11.38 -16.01
N GLY A 124 -15.90 -11.57 -14.78
CA GLY A 124 -16.15 -12.76 -13.97
C GLY A 124 -15.31 -13.96 -14.42
N ASP A 125 -15.25 -14.96 -13.54
CA ASP A 125 -14.68 -16.27 -13.86
C ASP A 125 -15.55 -16.97 -14.93
N PRO A 126 -14.97 -17.44 -16.06
CA PRO A 126 -15.70 -18.17 -17.09
C PRO A 126 -16.49 -19.39 -16.61
N GLN A 127 -16.10 -20.00 -15.49
CA GLN A 127 -16.77 -21.16 -14.88
C GLN A 127 -17.89 -20.77 -13.91
N GLN A 128 -18.08 -19.49 -13.63
CA GLN A 128 -19.09 -18.96 -12.73
C GLN A 128 -20.21 -18.25 -13.50
N PRO A 129 -21.38 -18.01 -12.87
CA PRO A 129 -22.40 -17.17 -13.46
C PRO A 129 -21.83 -15.80 -13.82
N ARG A 130 -22.23 -15.28 -14.99
CA ARG A 130 -21.79 -13.96 -15.44
C ARG A 130 -22.19 -12.88 -14.42
N PRO A 131 -21.30 -11.93 -14.13
CA PRO A 131 -21.64 -10.73 -13.36
C PRO A 131 -22.87 -9.98 -13.92
N PRO A 132 -23.64 -9.28 -13.07
CA PRO A 132 -24.68 -8.37 -13.53
C PRO A 132 -24.13 -7.29 -14.47
N GLU A 133 -24.88 -6.93 -15.51
CA GLU A 133 -24.47 -5.93 -16.52
C GLU A 133 -24.15 -4.56 -15.89
N THR A 134 -24.86 -4.20 -14.81
CA THR A 134 -24.62 -2.96 -14.05
C THR A 134 -23.19 -2.82 -13.53
N ARG A 135 -22.43 -3.92 -13.40
CA ARG A 135 -21.02 -3.89 -12.97
C ARG A 135 -20.12 -3.16 -13.98
N GLN A 136 -20.46 -3.18 -15.27
CA GLN A 136 -19.68 -2.49 -16.32
C GLN A 136 -19.77 -0.96 -16.23
N HIS A 137 -20.69 -0.44 -15.42
CA HIS A 137 -20.90 1.00 -15.21
C HIS A 137 -20.69 1.39 -13.73
N GLY A 138 -19.99 0.54 -12.98
CA GLY A 138 -19.71 0.73 -11.56
C GLY A 138 -18.56 1.71 -11.29
N ARG A 139 -18.01 1.63 -10.07
CA ARG A 139 -16.80 2.39 -9.70
C ARG A 139 -15.61 1.93 -10.55
N ASN A 140 -14.68 2.85 -10.80
CA ASN A 140 -13.40 2.57 -11.45
C ASN A 140 -13.47 2.02 -12.88
N THR A 141 -14.55 2.25 -13.62
CA THR A 141 -14.70 1.77 -15.01
C THR A 141 -13.63 2.31 -15.96
N ASP A 142 -13.05 3.46 -15.64
CA ASP A 142 -11.96 4.07 -16.42
C ASP A 142 -10.60 3.41 -16.17
N TRP A 143 -10.53 2.39 -15.30
CA TRP A 143 -9.29 1.71 -14.92
C TRP A 143 -9.24 0.23 -15.33
N PRO A 144 -9.63 -0.15 -16.57
CA PRO A 144 -9.79 -1.56 -16.94
C PRO A 144 -8.47 -2.37 -16.93
N HIS A 145 -7.33 -1.71 -16.83
CA HIS A 145 -5.99 -2.29 -16.86
C HIS A 145 -5.43 -2.60 -15.47
N LEU A 146 -6.05 -2.08 -14.40
CA LEU A 146 -5.47 -2.14 -13.06
C LEU A 146 -5.54 -3.57 -12.52
N ASN A 147 -4.38 -4.07 -12.06
CA ASN A 147 -4.22 -5.43 -11.55
C ASN A 147 -3.26 -5.43 -10.36
N ASN A 148 -3.79 -5.64 -9.16
CA ASN A 148 -2.98 -5.70 -7.96
C ASN A 148 -2.78 -7.17 -7.57
N ALA A 149 -1.53 -7.57 -7.33
CA ALA A 149 -1.19 -8.92 -6.86
C ALA A 149 0.11 -8.90 -6.04
N ASP A 150 0.22 -7.93 -5.13
CA ASP A 150 1.47 -7.62 -4.44
C ASP A 150 1.25 -7.48 -2.93
N ILE A 151 2.34 -7.54 -2.16
CA ILE A 151 2.34 -7.15 -0.76
C ILE A 151 2.44 -5.62 -0.69
N ILE A 152 1.46 -4.98 -0.07
CA ILE A 152 1.38 -3.51 0.02
C ILE A 152 1.30 -3.08 1.49
N SER A 153 1.96 -1.98 1.85
CA SER A 153 1.82 -1.38 3.17
C SER A 153 0.49 -0.64 3.29
N MET A 154 -0.43 -1.17 4.11
CA MET A 154 -1.76 -0.56 4.32
C MET A 154 -1.75 0.48 5.44
N PRO A 155 -2.64 1.48 5.39
CA PRO A 155 -2.84 2.43 6.50
C PRO A 155 -3.26 1.71 7.78
N ASP A 156 -4.15 0.71 7.67
CA ASP A 156 -4.52 -0.17 8.76
C ASP A 156 -4.89 -1.56 8.23
N LYS A 157 -4.50 -2.63 8.93
CA LYS A 157 -4.74 -4.01 8.47
C LYS A 157 -6.19 -4.49 8.62
N TRP A 158 -7.04 -3.74 9.31
CA TRP A 158 -8.40 -4.11 9.67
C TRP A 158 -9.45 -3.12 9.17
N GLU A 159 -9.32 -1.83 9.52
CA GLU A 159 -10.26 -0.77 9.18
C GLU A 159 -10.03 -0.24 7.76
N TYR A 160 -8.77 -0.17 7.33
CA TYR A 160 -8.38 0.30 6.00
C TYR A 160 -7.51 -0.71 5.23
N PRO A 161 -8.01 -1.93 4.96
CA PRO A 161 -7.24 -3.02 4.34
C PRO A 161 -7.08 -2.84 2.81
N TRP A 162 -6.81 -1.62 2.38
CA TRP A 162 -6.67 -1.17 1.01
C TRP A 162 -5.65 -0.02 0.99
N TYR A 163 -4.98 0.19 -0.14
CA TYR A 163 -3.96 1.24 -0.24
C TYR A 163 -4.56 2.60 -0.59
N ALA A 164 -3.98 3.64 -0.02
CA ALA A 164 -4.06 5.00 -0.53
C ALA A 164 -2.68 5.43 -1.03
N ALA A 165 -2.62 6.01 -2.22
CA ALA A 165 -1.36 6.38 -2.84
C ALA A 165 -0.56 7.38 -1.99
N TRP A 166 -1.21 8.42 -1.46
CA TRP A 166 -0.51 9.41 -0.65
C TRP A 166 -0.04 8.84 0.70
N ASP A 167 -0.86 8.06 1.41
CA ASP A 167 -0.46 7.34 2.63
C ASP A 167 0.77 6.45 2.37
N LEU A 168 0.77 5.68 1.28
CA LEU A 168 1.87 4.78 0.94
C LEU A 168 3.21 5.52 0.81
N ALA A 169 3.21 6.75 0.27
CA ALA A 169 4.42 7.56 0.19
C ALA A 169 4.98 7.91 1.59
N PHE A 170 4.13 8.23 2.57
CA PHE A 170 4.55 8.43 3.96
C PHE A 170 5.00 7.12 4.63
N HIS A 171 4.31 6.02 4.33
CA HIS A 171 4.72 4.68 4.78
C HIS A 171 6.13 4.37 4.30
N CYS A 172 6.46 4.62 3.03
CA CYS A 172 7.77 4.35 2.46
C CYS A 172 8.89 5.13 3.15
N VAL A 173 8.69 6.42 3.45
CA VAL A 173 9.69 7.21 4.21
C VAL A 173 9.91 6.61 5.60
N THR A 174 8.84 6.16 6.26
CA THR A 174 8.94 5.51 7.58
C THR A 174 9.62 4.14 7.50
N LEU A 175 9.25 3.33 6.51
CA LEU A 175 9.77 1.99 6.30
C LEU A 175 11.23 2.00 5.88
N ALA A 176 11.70 3.04 5.20
CA ALA A 176 13.11 3.15 4.81
C ALA A 176 14.09 3.16 6.01
N HIS A 177 13.62 3.47 7.22
CA HIS A 177 14.42 3.31 8.43
C HIS A 177 14.79 1.85 8.72
N VAL A 178 13.98 0.88 8.30
CA VAL A 178 14.19 -0.56 8.59
C VAL A 178 14.33 -1.42 7.34
N ASP A 179 13.77 -1.00 6.21
CA ASP A 179 13.62 -1.78 4.99
C ASP A 179 13.52 -0.84 3.76
N PRO A 180 14.64 -0.19 3.36
CA PRO A 180 14.66 0.75 2.23
C PRO A 180 14.35 0.08 0.90
N ASP A 181 14.70 -1.20 0.72
CA ASP A 181 14.40 -1.94 -0.51
C ASP A 181 12.89 -2.11 -0.70
N PHE A 182 12.17 -2.55 0.34
CA PHE A 182 10.72 -2.59 0.29
C PHE A 182 10.13 -1.20 0.03
N ALA A 183 10.62 -0.14 0.70
CA ALA A 183 10.13 1.22 0.49
C ALA A 183 10.28 1.68 -0.98
N LYS A 184 11.42 1.40 -1.61
CA LYS A 184 11.69 1.67 -3.04
C LYS A 184 10.75 0.87 -3.94
N GLU A 185 10.56 -0.42 -3.66
CA GLU A 185 9.65 -1.28 -4.41
C GLU A 185 8.20 -0.79 -4.36
N GLN A 186 7.73 -0.35 -3.19
CA GLN A 186 6.38 0.18 -3.01
C GLN A 186 6.15 1.50 -3.77
N LEU A 187 7.14 2.40 -3.81
CA LEU A 187 7.05 3.62 -4.60
C LEU A 187 7.02 3.34 -6.10
N LEU A 188 7.82 2.38 -6.56
CA LEU A 188 7.79 1.93 -7.95
C LEU A 188 6.48 1.20 -8.30
N LEU A 189 5.86 0.50 -7.34
CA LEU A 189 4.68 -0.33 -7.55
C LEU A 189 3.53 0.47 -8.18
N LEU A 190 3.16 1.60 -7.59
CA LEU A 190 2.06 2.44 -8.09
C LEU A 190 2.36 3.09 -9.45
N THR A 191 3.61 3.02 -9.91
CA THR A 191 4.04 3.54 -11.21
C THR A 191 4.16 2.49 -12.32
N ARG A 192 3.88 1.22 -12.01
CA ARG A 192 3.90 0.13 -12.99
C ARG A 192 2.75 0.28 -13.99
N GLU A 193 2.93 -0.30 -15.16
CA GLU A 193 2.00 -0.21 -16.30
C GLU A 193 0.61 -0.80 -16.01
N TRP A 194 0.52 -1.70 -15.03
CA TRP A 194 -0.71 -2.32 -14.56
C TRP A 194 -1.25 -1.72 -13.25
N TYR A 195 -0.66 -0.61 -12.78
CA TYR A 195 -1.16 0.19 -11.65
C TYR A 195 -1.47 1.63 -12.10
N MET A 196 -0.49 2.31 -12.72
CA MET A 196 -0.63 3.67 -13.21
C MET A 196 -1.53 3.70 -14.44
N HIS A 197 -2.47 4.64 -14.48
CA HIS A 197 -3.26 4.86 -15.68
C HIS A 197 -2.36 5.25 -16.86
N PRO A 198 -2.63 4.78 -18.10
CA PRO A 198 -1.85 5.14 -19.30
C PRO A 198 -1.69 6.65 -19.58
N ASN A 199 -2.42 7.51 -18.87
CA ASN A 199 -2.34 8.97 -19.00
C ASN A 199 -1.36 9.60 -17.98
N GLY A 200 -0.72 8.80 -17.12
CA GLY A 200 0.17 9.25 -16.05
C GLY A 200 -0.46 9.33 -14.65
N GLN A 201 -1.77 9.12 -14.49
CA GLN A 201 -2.44 9.20 -13.19
C GLN A 201 -2.08 8.01 -12.27
N LEU A 202 -1.75 8.30 -11.01
CA LEU A 202 -1.61 7.28 -9.97
C LEU A 202 -2.98 6.91 -9.40
N PRO A 203 -3.26 5.63 -9.13
CA PRO A 203 -4.53 5.21 -8.56
C PRO A 203 -4.66 5.73 -7.12
N ALA A 204 -5.69 6.52 -6.82
CA ALA A 204 -5.85 7.13 -5.50
C ALA A 204 -6.09 6.10 -4.39
N TYR A 205 -7.23 5.40 -4.41
CA TYR A 205 -7.63 4.39 -3.43
C TYR A 205 -8.77 3.50 -3.97
N GLU A 206 -9.04 2.36 -3.33
CA GLU A 206 -9.85 1.24 -3.85
C GLU A 206 -11.20 1.64 -4.45
N TRP A 207 -11.96 2.56 -3.87
CA TRP A 207 -13.30 2.92 -4.36
C TRP A 207 -13.34 4.04 -5.40
N ALA A 208 -12.24 4.77 -5.61
CA ALA A 208 -12.16 5.83 -6.62
C ALA A 208 -10.71 6.04 -7.09
N PHE A 209 -10.17 5.13 -7.91
CA PHE A 209 -8.80 5.26 -8.43
C PHE A 209 -8.56 6.55 -9.20
N GLY A 210 -9.61 7.06 -9.87
CA GLY A 210 -9.58 8.31 -10.62
C GLY A 210 -9.62 9.57 -9.77
N ASP A 211 -9.78 9.46 -8.44
CA ASP A 211 -9.69 10.62 -7.58
C ASP A 211 -8.27 11.17 -7.53
N VAL A 212 -8.13 12.36 -6.96
CA VAL A 212 -6.85 13.02 -6.79
C VAL A 212 -6.37 12.76 -5.37
N ASN A 213 -5.05 12.78 -5.18
CA ASN A 213 -4.39 12.64 -3.89
C ASN A 213 -3.24 13.66 -3.87
N PRO A 214 -2.78 14.13 -2.70
CA PRO A 214 -1.58 14.97 -2.63
C PRO A 214 -0.39 14.35 -3.38
N PRO A 215 0.24 15.06 -4.33
CA PRO A 215 1.38 14.55 -5.08
C PRO A 215 2.64 14.60 -4.21
N VAL A 216 2.78 13.62 -3.31
CA VAL A 216 3.91 13.50 -2.37
C VAL A 216 4.94 12.44 -2.82
N HIS A 217 4.68 11.74 -3.93
CA HIS A 217 5.53 10.62 -4.39
C HIS A 217 6.98 11.04 -4.72
N ALA A 218 7.17 12.20 -5.38
CA ALA A 218 8.53 12.69 -5.68
C ALA A 218 9.32 13.03 -4.42
N TRP A 219 8.65 13.59 -3.41
CA TRP A 219 9.25 13.83 -2.10
C TRP A 219 9.64 12.51 -1.44
N ALA A 220 8.75 11.53 -1.39
CA ALA A 220 9.03 10.25 -0.77
C ALA A 220 10.18 9.51 -1.48
N ALA A 221 10.18 9.47 -2.81
CA ALA A 221 11.27 8.89 -3.60
C ALA A 221 12.62 9.55 -3.29
N TRP A 222 12.66 10.88 -3.25
CA TRP A 222 13.87 11.61 -2.90
C TRP A 222 14.34 11.30 -1.47
N ARG A 223 13.43 11.30 -0.48
CA ARG A 223 13.78 11.00 0.92
C ARG A 223 14.26 9.57 1.11
N VAL A 224 13.58 8.59 0.51
CA VAL A 224 13.99 7.18 0.58
C VAL A 224 15.38 7.00 -0.05
N TYR A 225 15.63 7.59 -1.22
CA TYR A 225 16.95 7.58 -1.86
C TYR A 225 18.04 8.18 -0.94
N GLN A 226 17.78 9.33 -0.32
CA GLN A 226 18.72 9.95 0.62
C GLN A 226 19.00 9.06 1.83
N MET A 227 17.95 8.49 2.44
CA MET A 227 18.08 7.61 3.61
C MET A 227 18.88 6.33 3.28
N ASP A 228 18.64 5.75 2.11
CA ASP A 228 19.36 4.58 1.63
C ASP A 228 20.84 4.89 1.36
N ARG A 229 21.11 6.03 0.69
CA ARG A 229 22.47 6.53 0.46
C ARG A 229 23.22 6.80 1.76
N ASP A 230 22.59 7.48 2.71
CA ASP A 230 23.24 7.84 3.97
C ASP A 230 23.55 6.59 4.82
N ARG A 231 22.77 5.51 4.66
CA ARG A 231 23.02 4.21 5.30
C ARG A 231 24.13 3.40 4.62
N HIS A 232 24.15 3.35 3.30
CA HIS A 232 25.06 2.47 2.55
C HIS A 232 26.31 3.19 2.01
N GLY A 233 26.37 4.52 2.10
CA GLY A 233 27.42 5.37 1.54
C GLY A 233 27.23 5.69 0.05
N THR A 234 26.44 4.89 -0.67
CA THR A 234 26.13 5.07 -2.09
C THR A 234 24.62 5.00 -2.32
N GLY A 235 24.10 5.88 -3.17
CA GLY A 235 22.66 5.95 -3.44
C GLY A 235 22.26 4.99 -4.56
N ASP A 236 21.07 4.41 -4.46
CA ASP A 236 20.47 3.57 -5.50
C ASP A 236 20.03 4.42 -6.70
N ARG A 237 20.95 4.59 -7.65
CA ARG A 237 20.72 5.39 -8.85
C ARG A 237 19.71 4.75 -9.80
N GLU A 238 19.69 3.42 -9.91
CA GLU A 238 18.75 2.74 -10.78
C GLU A 238 17.31 2.98 -10.33
N PHE A 239 17.05 2.87 -9.02
CA PHE A 239 15.76 3.24 -8.44
C PHE A 239 15.41 4.69 -8.80
N LEU A 240 16.36 5.62 -8.61
CA LEU A 240 16.14 7.05 -8.80
C LEU A 240 15.80 7.39 -10.27
N GLU A 241 16.51 6.82 -11.24
CA GLU A 241 16.23 6.99 -12.67
C GLU A 241 14.87 6.39 -13.05
N ARG A 242 14.55 5.19 -12.56
CA ARG A 242 13.28 4.51 -12.86
C ARG A 242 12.10 5.31 -12.33
N ILE A 243 12.13 5.72 -11.06
CA ILE A 243 11.03 6.47 -10.46
C ILE A 243 10.92 7.87 -11.08
N PHE A 244 12.03 8.54 -11.38
CA PHE A 244 12.02 9.85 -12.02
C PHE A 244 11.25 9.85 -13.34
N HIS A 245 11.56 8.92 -14.25
CA HIS A 245 10.87 8.82 -15.53
C HIS A 245 9.36 8.62 -15.38
N LYS A 246 8.95 7.78 -14.44
CA LYS A 246 7.54 7.53 -14.15
C LYS A 246 6.84 8.74 -13.56
N LEU A 247 7.49 9.45 -12.64
CA LEU A 247 6.94 10.62 -12.00
C LEU A 247 6.86 11.83 -12.94
N MET A 248 7.65 11.89 -14.02
CA MET A 248 7.47 12.88 -15.09
C MET A 248 6.17 12.66 -15.88
N LEU A 249 5.74 11.41 -16.09
CA LEU A 249 4.42 11.11 -16.67
C LEU A 249 3.31 11.62 -15.76
N ASN A 250 3.43 11.36 -14.46
CA ASN A 250 2.47 11.87 -13.48
C ASN A 250 2.49 13.41 -13.38
N PHE A 251 3.66 14.03 -13.43
CA PHE A 251 3.78 15.49 -13.48
C PHE A 251 3.01 16.08 -14.66
N THR A 252 3.22 15.49 -15.84
CA THR A 252 2.58 15.92 -17.09
C THR A 252 1.06 15.76 -17.01
N TRP A 253 0.58 14.69 -16.36
CA TRP A 253 -0.84 14.52 -16.08
C TRP A 253 -1.39 15.66 -15.22
N TRP A 254 -0.69 16.00 -14.13
CA TRP A 254 -1.09 17.10 -13.23
C TRP A 254 -1.21 18.43 -13.97
N VAL A 255 -0.17 18.84 -14.70
CA VAL A 255 -0.16 20.10 -15.45
C VAL A 255 -1.29 20.14 -16.49
N ASN A 256 -1.56 19.02 -17.18
CA ASN A 256 -2.58 19.01 -18.23
C ASN A 256 -4.02 18.87 -17.73
N ARG A 257 -4.24 18.21 -16.58
CA ARG A 257 -5.59 17.85 -16.10
C ARG A 257 -6.06 18.64 -14.89
N LYS A 258 -5.13 19.28 -14.20
CA LYS A 258 -5.38 19.94 -12.91
C LYS A 258 -4.92 21.39 -12.90
N ASP A 259 -4.59 21.98 -14.05
CA ASP A 259 -4.35 23.43 -14.23
C ASP A 259 -5.20 23.93 -15.41
N ALA A 260 -6.51 24.06 -15.19
CA ALA A 260 -7.50 24.35 -16.23
C ALA A 260 -7.21 25.64 -17.03
N ASP A 261 -6.60 26.64 -16.38
CA ASP A 261 -6.31 27.94 -16.98
C ASP A 261 -4.86 28.05 -17.52
N GLY A 262 -4.01 27.04 -17.31
CA GLY A 262 -2.60 27.06 -17.72
C GLY A 262 -1.77 28.13 -16.98
N ARG A 263 -2.09 28.38 -15.70
CA ARG A 263 -1.47 29.45 -14.89
C ARG A 263 -0.62 28.91 -13.75
N ASN A 264 -0.36 27.61 -13.71
CA ASN A 264 0.25 26.90 -12.59
C ASN A 264 -0.55 27.09 -11.29
N ILE A 265 -1.88 27.16 -11.40
CA ILE A 265 -2.80 27.22 -10.27
C ILE A 265 -3.66 25.98 -10.33
N PHE A 266 -3.46 25.08 -9.36
CA PHE A 266 -3.97 23.73 -9.49
C PHE A 266 -5.36 23.56 -8.85
N GLN A 267 -6.22 22.82 -9.54
CA GLN A 267 -7.51 22.34 -9.07
C GLN A 267 -7.37 20.85 -8.79
N GLY A 268 -7.52 20.43 -7.55
CA GLY A 268 -7.03 19.14 -7.10
C GLY A 268 -8.06 18.22 -6.46
N GLY A 269 -9.36 18.54 -6.47
CA GLY A 269 -10.36 17.63 -5.90
C GLY A 269 -10.08 17.32 -4.42
N PHE A 270 -10.12 16.03 -4.09
CA PHE A 270 -9.75 15.47 -2.81
C PHE A 270 -8.22 15.53 -2.62
N LEU A 271 -7.75 16.32 -1.66
CA LEU A 271 -6.32 16.40 -1.32
C LEU A 271 -6.06 15.86 0.09
N GLY A 272 -6.74 14.77 0.45
CA GLY A 272 -6.58 14.06 1.74
C GLY A 272 -7.15 14.80 2.96
N LEU A 273 -8.06 15.76 2.74
CA LEU A 273 -8.63 16.61 3.79
C LEU A 273 -10.16 16.68 3.65
N ASP A 274 -10.80 15.59 4.07
CA ASP A 274 -12.14 15.13 3.67
C ASP A 274 -13.29 16.08 4.04
N ASN A 275 -13.08 17.06 4.92
CA ASN A 275 -14.15 17.93 5.42
C ASN A 275 -13.70 19.39 5.64
N ILE A 276 -12.64 19.84 4.97
CA ILE A 276 -12.20 21.23 5.06
C ILE A 276 -12.89 22.06 3.99
N GLY A 277 -14.14 22.45 4.23
CA GLY A 277 -14.85 23.40 3.37
C GLY A 277 -16.37 23.24 3.39
N ILE A 278 -17.04 24.21 2.77
CA ILE A 278 -18.50 24.21 2.58
C ILE A 278 -18.93 23.49 1.29
N PHE A 279 -17.98 23.11 0.44
CA PHE A 279 -18.21 22.42 -0.83
C PHE A 279 -17.46 21.09 -0.83
N ASP A 280 -18.08 20.07 -1.41
CA ASP A 280 -17.35 18.90 -1.87
C ASP A 280 -16.38 19.34 -2.97
N ARG A 281 -15.08 19.27 -2.65
CA ARG A 281 -14.00 19.73 -3.51
C ARG A 281 -13.85 18.86 -4.76
N SER A 282 -14.35 17.62 -4.73
CA SER A 282 -14.32 16.68 -5.85
C SER A 282 -15.56 16.76 -6.74
N ALA A 283 -16.61 17.47 -6.31
CA ALA A 283 -17.83 17.65 -7.07
C ALA A 283 -17.80 18.96 -7.90
N PRO A 284 -18.54 19.02 -9.03
CA PRO A 284 -18.80 20.27 -9.71
C PRO A 284 -19.47 21.28 -8.78
N LEU A 285 -19.05 22.55 -8.86
CA LEU A 285 -19.69 23.61 -8.08
C LEU A 285 -21.16 23.80 -8.52
N PRO A 286 -22.11 23.99 -7.59
CA PRO A 286 -23.53 24.13 -7.91
C PRO A 286 -23.85 25.26 -8.91
N THR A 287 -23.01 26.29 -8.96
CA THR A 287 -23.16 27.46 -9.83
C THR A 287 -22.27 27.41 -11.09
N GLY A 288 -21.59 26.29 -11.33
CA GLY A 288 -20.52 26.21 -12.33
C GLY A 288 -19.21 26.89 -11.88
N GLY A 289 -18.17 26.75 -12.70
CA GLY A 289 -16.81 27.22 -12.40
C GLY A 289 -15.90 26.15 -11.79
N HIS A 290 -14.71 26.56 -11.36
CA HIS A 290 -13.68 25.67 -10.81
C HIS A 290 -13.12 26.23 -9.50
N ILE A 291 -12.62 25.35 -8.63
CA ILE A 291 -12.00 25.70 -7.35
C ILE A 291 -10.49 25.68 -7.52
N ASN A 292 -9.85 26.84 -7.35
CA ASN A 292 -8.39 26.93 -7.21
C ASN A 292 -8.01 26.64 -5.76
N GLN A 293 -7.11 25.69 -5.55
CA GLN A 293 -6.79 25.14 -4.24
C GLN A 293 -5.35 25.50 -3.85
N SER A 294 -5.17 26.26 -2.77
CA SER A 294 -3.86 26.71 -2.32
C SER A 294 -2.94 25.55 -1.93
N ASP A 295 -3.51 24.53 -1.31
CA ASP A 295 -2.85 23.25 -1.00
C ASP A 295 -2.45 22.51 -2.28
N GLY A 296 -3.33 22.42 -3.28
CA GLY A 296 -3.01 21.82 -4.59
C GLY A 296 -1.81 22.48 -5.26
N THR A 297 -1.79 23.81 -5.31
CA THR A 297 -0.65 24.58 -5.84
C THR A 297 0.62 24.38 -5.01
N ALA A 298 0.52 24.42 -3.67
CA ALA A 298 1.67 24.21 -2.80
C ALA A 298 2.28 22.82 -2.97
N TRP A 299 1.45 21.79 -3.12
CA TRP A 299 1.92 20.43 -3.38
C TRP A 299 2.61 20.30 -4.72
N MET A 300 2.06 20.88 -5.78
CA MET A 300 2.71 20.85 -7.10
C MET A 300 4.01 21.65 -7.14
N ALA A 301 4.11 22.76 -6.42
CA ALA A 301 5.38 23.46 -6.24
C ALA A 301 6.41 22.56 -5.53
N MET A 302 6.02 21.88 -4.45
CA MET A 302 6.89 20.92 -3.76
C MET A 302 7.30 19.75 -4.68
N TYR A 303 6.35 19.21 -5.45
CA TYR A 303 6.60 18.10 -6.37
C TYR A 303 7.60 18.50 -7.46
N THR A 304 7.44 19.69 -8.04
CA THR A 304 8.36 20.32 -9.01
C THR A 304 9.77 20.43 -8.43
N LEU A 305 9.90 20.98 -7.23
CA LEU A 305 11.21 21.14 -6.56
C LEU A 305 11.89 19.79 -6.27
N ASN A 306 11.13 18.74 -5.94
CA ASN A 306 11.70 17.42 -5.74
C ASN A 306 12.12 16.77 -7.06
N LEU A 307 11.35 16.90 -8.14
CA LEU A 307 11.78 16.43 -9.46
C LEU A 307 13.03 17.16 -9.95
N MET A 308 13.13 18.48 -9.71
CA MET A 308 14.35 19.24 -9.99
C MET A 308 15.55 18.68 -9.23
N ARG A 309 15.41 18.41 -7.92
CA ARG A 309 16.49 17.82 -7.11
C ARG A 309 16.91 16.44 -7.62
N ILE A 310 15.94 15.60 -7.99
CA ILE A 310 16.22 14.29 -8.55
C ILE A 310 16.97 14.43 -9.88
N ALA A 311 16.51 15.30 -10.78
CA ALA A 311 17.18 15.56 -12.06
C ALA A 311 18.62 16.05 -11.87
N LEU A 312 18.86 16.97 -10.93
CA LEU A 312 20.20 17.46 -10.61
C LEU A 312 21.11 16.36 -10.03
N ALA A 313 20.59 15.52 -9.13
CA ALA A 313 21.34 14.38 -8.60
C ALA A 313 21.69 13.37 -9.71
N LEU A 314 20.79 13.15 -10.66
CA LEU A 314 21.06 12.29 -11.81
C LEU A 314 22.06 12.95 -12.79
N ALA A 315 22.05 14.27 -12.91
CA ALA A 315 22.94 15.03 -13.77
C ALA A 315 24.41 14.97 -13.36
N GLU A 316 24.71 14.73 -12.08
CA GLU A 316 26.10 14.61 -11.58
C GLU A 316 26.93 13.57 -12.35
N ASP A 317 26.30 12.48 -12.82
CA ASP A 317 26.96 11.45 -13.63
C ASP A 317 26.52 11.46 -15.10
N ASN A 318 25.35 12.03 -15.42
CA ASN A 318 24.79 12.02 -16.77
C ASN A 318 24.13 13.37 -17.11
N HIS A 319 24.88 14.22 -17.82
CA HIS A 319 24.46 15.56 -18.23
C HIS A 319 23.13 15.64 -19.00
N VAL A 320 22.62 14.54 -19.57
CA VAL A 320 21.30 14.51 -20.22
C VAL A 320 20.17 14.96 -19.28
N TYR A 321 20.32 14.77 -17.96
CA TYR A 321 19.32 15.21 -16.99
C TYR A 321 19.36 16.73 -16.68
N GLU A 322 20.40 17.47 -17.10
CA GLU A 322 20.48 18.94 -16.91
C GLU A 322 19.37 19.69 -17.65
N ASP A 323 19.10 19.28 -18.90
CA ASP A 323 18.04 19.88 -19.72
C ASP A 323 16.66 19.73 -19.05
N ILE A 324 16.44 18.58 -18.39
CA ILE A 324 15.19 18.31 -17.67
C ILE A 324 15.14 19.07 -16.34
N ALA A 325 16.26 19.28 -15.65
CA ALA A 325 16.30 20.09 -14.44
C ALA A 325 15.83 21.53 -14.72
N THR A 326 16.23 22.10 -15.87
CA THR A 326 15.82 23.45 -16.31
C THR A 326 14.30 23.56 -16.46
N LYS A 327 13.63 22.52 -16.98
CA LYS A 327 12.16 22.46 -17.08
C LYS A 327 11.45 22.68 -15.74
N PHE A 328 12.02 22.21 -14.63
CA PHE A 328 11.43 22.35 -13.30
C PHE A 328 11.86 23.64 -12.59
N PHE A 329 12.84 24.35 -13.14
CA PHE A 329 13.27 25.65 -12.64
C PHE A 329 12.45 26.81 -13.24
N GLU A 330 12.12 26.71 -14.53
CA GLU A 330 11.29 27.67 -15.28
C GLU A 330 9.79 27.58 -14.94
#